data_AF-A0A9W7T9M5-F1
#
_entry.id   AF-A0A9W7T9M5-F1
#
_cell.length_a   1.000
_cell.length_b   1.000
_cell.length_c   1.000
_cell.angle_alpha   90.00
_cell.angle_beta   90.00
_cell.angle_gamma   90.00
#
_symmetry.space_group_name_H-M   'P 1'
#
loop_
_entity.id
_entity.type
_entity.pdbx_description
1 polymer ?
#
loop_
_entity_poly.entity_id
_entity_poly.type
_entity_poly.pdbx_seq_one_letter_code
_entity_poly.pdbx_strand_id
1 'polypeptide(L)'
;MVDVYESIDSVRDAHQPMQHTGSECARNRSPRSVLVCLVVLCVLLLTAVIVLYRDQLTNNIKLTEERDQLLTSNTNLIKQNTKLTQENNRMWEYGWIYYQSSMYVISSERKNWSESRRYCRARGADLIIINNKEEQDFLVRTLHKEVVWIGLSDSEVEGTWKWVDGSKLNIRFWGSGEPKSYRGEDCALYNSTEWTTYPCNTKFYWICENNYCNEPLRHAIR
;
A
#
# COMPACT_ATOMS: atom_id res chain seq x y z
N MET A 1 -31.78 -54.34 -49.65
CA MET A 1 -32.30 -55.30 -48.67
C MET A 1 -32.23 -56.68 -49.30
N VAL A 2 -31.02 -57.19 -49.45
CA VAL A 2 -30.58 -58.27 -50.37
C VAL A 2 -29.10 -58.49 -49.99
N ASP A 3 -28.44 -59.64 -49.92
CA ASP A 3 -28.80 -61.06 -49.85
C ASP A 3 -27.58 -61.78 -49.24
N VAL A 4 -27.85 -62.92 -48.63
CA VAL A 4 -26.91 -64.01 -48.36
C VAL A 4 -26.51 -64.64 -49.70
N TYR A 5 -25.25 -64.99 -49.94
CA TYR A 5 -24.87 -66.26 -50.60
C TYR A 5 -23.35 -66.50 -50.59
N GLU A 6 -23.07 -67.79 -50.46
CA GLU A 6 -21.80 -68.51 -50.47
C GLU A 6 -21.15 -68.51 -51.87
N SER A 7 -19.88 -68.96 -51.91
CA SER A 7 -19.29 -69.79 -52.98
C SER A 7 -18.41 -69.17 -54.09
N ILE A 8 -17.23 -69.81 -54.24
CA ILE A 8 -16.71 -70.48 -55.46
C ILE A 8 -15.55 -69.86 -56.29
N ASP A 9 -14.55 -70.73 -56.45
CA ASP A 9 -13.60 -70.98 -57.56
C ASP A 9 -12.54 -69.94 -57.98
N SER A 10 -11.26 -70.32 -57.96
CA SER A 10 -10.51 -71.01 -59.03
C SER A 10 -10.31 -70.08 -60.24
N VAL A 11 -9.10 -69.80 -60.70
CA VAL A 11 -8.35 -70.69 -61.60
C VAL A 11 -6.89 -70.20 -61.70
N ARG A 12 -6.02 -71.20 -61.80
CA ARG A 12 -4.60 -71.17 -62.14
C ARG A 12 -4.29 -70.66 -63.55
N ASP A 13 -3.13 -70.02 -63.60
CA ASP A 13 -2.10 -70.13 -64.64
C ASP A 13 -2.37 -69.62 -66.06
N ALA A 14 -1.63 -68.57 -66.40
CA ALA A 14 -1.10 -68.39 -67.75
C ALA A 14 0.37 -67.96 -67.70
N HIS A 15 1.24 -68.95 -67.92
CA HIS A 15 2.43 -68.93 -68.78
C HIS A 15 3.40 -67.71 -68.75
N GLN A 16 4.61 -67.99 -68.27
CA GLN A 16 5.93 -67.40 -68.61
C GLN A 16 6.18 -67.28 -70.14
N PRO A 17 7.24 -66.60 -70.66
CA PRO A 17 8.43 -66.01 -69.98
C PRO A 17 8.95 -64.65 -70.56
N MET A 18 10.07 -64.19 -69.96
CA MET A 18 11.16 -63.32 -70.47
C MET A 18 11.28 -61.88 -69.95
N GLN A 19 12.22 -61.76 -69.00
CA GLN A 19 13.21 -60.71 -68.72
C GLN A 19 13.13 -59.40 -69.53
N HIS A 20 13.00 -58.26 -68.84
CA HIS A 20 13.97 -57.17 -68.90
C HIS A 20 13.74 -56.08 -67.82
N THR A 21 14.83 -55.75 -67.13
CA THR A 21 15.21 -54.41 -66.63
C THR A 21 14.32 -53.65 -65.64
N GLY A 22 14.87 -53.53 -64.43
CA GLY A 22 14.53 -52.55 -63.40
C GLY A 22 15.16 -53.05 -62.09
N SER A 23 16.49 -53.08 -61.93
CA SER A 23 17.30 -51.91 -61.55
C SER A 23 16.54 -50.87 -60.72
N GLU A 24 15.82 -51.27 -59.68
CA GLU A 24 16.02 -50.55 -58.43
C GLU A 24 17.33 -51.06 -57.85
N CYS A 25 18.40 -50.31 -58.13
CA CYS A 25 19.58 -50.38 -57.30
C CYS A 25 19.09 -50.23 -55.85
N ALA A 26 19.05 -51.32 -55.09
CA ALA A 26 19.32 -51.25 -53.67
C ALA A 26 20.71 -50.61 -53.62
N ARG A 27 20.72 -49.27 -53.54
CA ARG A 27 21.91 -48.46 -53.43
C ARG A 27 22.50 -48.95 -52.14
N ASN A 28 23.39 -49.94 -52.25
CA ASN A 28 24.00 -50.64 -51.16
C ASN A 28 24.88 -49.56 -50.53
N ARG A 29 24.25 -48.77 -49.66
CA ARG A 29 24.84 -47.61 -49.04
C ARG A 29 26.03 -48.19 -48.33
N SER A 30 27.22 -47.80 -48.80
CA SER A 30 28.48 -48.28 -48.24
C SER A 30 28.32 -48.31 -46.71
N PRO A 31 28.73 -49.37 -46.01
CA PRO A 31 28.68 -49.42 -44.55
C PRO A 31 29.30 -48.16 -43.91
N ARG A 32 30.23 -47.50 -44.62
CA ARG A 32 30.76 -46.18 -44.29
C ARG A 32 29.72 -45.05 -44.27
N SER A 33 28.76 -45.02 -45.21
CA SER A 33 27.69 -44.01 -45.27
C SER A 33 26.63 -44.16 -44.17
N VAL A 34 26.30 -45.40 -43.77
CA VAL A 34 25.39 -45.66 -42.63
C VAL A 34 26.06 -45.25 -41.33
N LEU A 35 27.35 -45.59 -41.16
CA LEU A 35 28.16 -45.16 -40.03
C LEU A 35 28.23 -43.62 -39.94
N VAL A 36 28.44 -42.94 -41.07
CA VAL A 36 28.43 -41.46 -41.14
C VAL A 36 27.06 -40.91 -40.71
N CYS A 37 25.94 -41.47 -41.18
CA CYS A 37 24.60 -41.04 -40.76
C CYS A 37 24.35 -41.25 -39.26
N LEU A 38 24.76 -42.38 -38.69
CA LEU A 38 24.63 -42.65 -37.26
C LEU A 38 25.46 -41.68 -36.42
N VAL A 39 26.70 -41.41 -36.85
CA VAL A 39 27.56 -40.42 -36.19
C VAL A 39 26.93 -39.03 -36.23
N VAL A 40 26.39 -38.60 -37.39
CA VAL A 40 25.70 -37.32 -37.53
C VAL A 40 24.46 -37.24 -36.63
N LEU A 41 23.62 -38.28 -36.60
CA LEU A 41 22.45 -38.34 -35.71
C LEU A 41 22.84 -38.28 -34.24
N CYS A 42 23.87 -39.02 -33.83
CA CYS A 42 24.40 -38.96 -32.46
C CYS A 42 24.89 -37.56 -32.11
N VAL A 43 25.64 -36.90 -33.00
CA VAL A 43 26.09 -35.52 -32.78
C VAL A 43 24.90 -34.56 -32.65
N LEU A 44 23.89 -34.66 -33.52
CA LEU A 44 22.69 -33.82 -33.44
C LEU A 44 21.92 -34.03 -32.13
N LEU A 45 21.73 -35.28 -31.70
CA LEU A 45 21.08 -35.61 -30.44
C LEU A 45 21.86 -35.07 -29.24
N LEU A 46 23.19 -35.24 -29.23
CA LEU A 46 24.06 -34.70 -28.19
C LEU A 46 23.98 -33.17 -28.13
N THR A 47 24.00 -32.49 -29.28
CA THR A 47 23.86 -31.03 -29.32
C THR A 47 22.50 -30.57 -28.81
N ALA A 48 21.41 -31.26 -29.15
CA ALA A 48 20.07 -30.95 -28.67
C ALA A 48 19.98 -31.10 -27.14
N VAL A 49 20.50 -32.19 -26.58
CA VAL A 49 20.55 -32.41 -25.12
C VAL A 49 21.36 -31.30 -24.42
N ILE A 50 22.51 -30.92 -24.98
CA ILE A 50 23.34 -29.83 -24.42
C ILE A 50 22.59 -28.49 -24.44
N VAL A 51 21.89 -28.17 -25.53
CA VAL A 51 21.11 -26.93 -25.64
C VAL A 51 19.97 -26.90 -24.63
N LEU A 52 19.21 -28.00 -24.49
CA LEU A 52 18.13 -28.11 -23.50
C LEU A 52 18.64 -27.98 -22.06
N TYR A 53 19.77 -28.61 -21.74
CA TYR A 53 20.37 -28.50 -20.42
C TYR A 53 20.82 -27.08 -20.10
N ARG A 54 21.40 -26.36 -21.09
CA ARG A 54 21.76 -24.94 -20.94
C ARG A 54 20.55 -24.04 -20.76
N ASP A 55 19.48 -24.26 -21.53
CA ASP A 55 18.25 -23.49 -21.43
C ASP A 55 17.63 -23.65 -20.04
N GLN A 56 17.50 -24.89 -19.57
CA GLN A 56 17.01 -25.19 -18.22
C GLN A 56 17.90 -24.58 -17.13
N LEU A 57 19.23 -24.64 -17.28
CA LEU A 57 20.16 -24.00 -16.35
C LEU A 57 19.99 -22.48 -16.32
N THR A 58 19.83 -21.85 -17.48
CA THR A 58 19.64 -20.39 -17.61
C THR A 58 18.33 -19.95 -16.96
N ASN A 59 17.25 -20.70 -17.19
CA ASN A 59 15.95 -20.46 -16.56
C ASN A 59 16.04 -20.56 -15.03
N ASN A 60 16.77 -21.56 -14.50
CA ASN A 60 16.97 -21.72 -13.06
C ASN A 60 17.78 -20.57 -12.45
N ILE A 61 18.82 -20.09 -13.15
CA ILE A 61 19.62 -18.92 -12.71
C ILE A 61 18.73 -17.68 -12.67
N LYS A 62 17.97 -17.40 -13.74
CA LYS A 62 17.06 -16.27 -13.82
C LYS A 62 16.02 -16.30 -12.70
N LEU A 63 15.42 -17.46 -12.43
CA LEU A 63 14.44 -17.62 -11.35
C LEU A 63 15.07 -17.36 -9.97
N THR A 64 16.34 -17.73 -9.77
CA THR A 64 17.07 -17.46 -8.53
C THR A 64 17.34 -15.97 -8.36
N GLU A 65 17.71 -15.27 -9.43
CA GLU A 65 17.91 -13.80 -9.41
C GLU A 65 16.61 -13.06 -9.07
N GLU A 66 15.48 -13.42 -9.69
CA GLU A 66 14.17 -12.84 -9.39
C GLU A 66 13.76 -13.08 -7.93
N ARG A 67 14.00 -14.30 -7.43
CA ARG A 67 13.75 -14.66 -6.03
C ARG A 67 14.59 -13.83 -5.06
N ASP A 68 15.86 -13.58 -5.37
CA ASP A 68 16.75 -12.81 -4.50
C ASP A 68 16.42 -11.30 -4.51
N GLN A 69 15.97 -10.78 -5.66
CA GLN A 69 15.42 -9.42 -5.75
C GLN A 69 14.15 -9.28 -4.90
N LEU A 70 13.23 -10.24 -4.98
CA LEU A 70 12.02 -10.27 -4.16
C LEU A 70 12.35 -10.40 -2.67
N LEU A 71 13.32 -11.23 -2.32
CA LEU A 71 13.78 -11.39 -0.94
C LEU A 71 14.34 -10.07 -0.39
N THR A 72 15.12 -9.36 -1.19
CA THR A 72 15.66 -8.04 -0.85
C THR A 72 14.54 -7.02 -0.65
N SER A 73 13.59 -6.96 -1.58
CA SER A 73 12.43 -6.07 -1.49
C SER A 73 11.60 -6.33 -0.23
N ASN A 74 11.27 -7.61 0.04
CA ASN A 74 10.52 -8.00 1.23
C ASN A 74 11.28 -7.69 2.53
N THR A 75 12.60 -7.85 2.55
CA THR A 75 13.43 -7.50 3.72
C THR A 75 13.38 -6.00 3.99
N ASN A 76 13.44 -5.17 2.94
CA ASN A 76 13.31 -3.71 3.07
C ASN A 76 11.93 -3.31 3.57
N LEU A 77 10.86 -3.92 3.06
CA LEU A 77 9.49 -3.70 3.52
C LEU A 77 9.31 -4.10 4.99
N ILE A 78 9.86 -5.24 5.40
CA ILE A 78 9.85 -5.68 6.80
C ILE A 78 10.57 -4.65 7.68
N LYS A 79 11.74 -4.16 7.26
CA LYS A 79 12.48 -3.12 7.99
C LYS A 79 11.69 -1.82 8.12
N GLN A 80 10.95 -1.42 7.09
CA GLN A 80 10.08 -0.26 7.15
C GLN A 80 8.90 -0.50 8.09
N ASN A 81 8.27 -1.66 8.02
CA ASN A 81 7.12 -2.00 8.85
C ASN A 81 7.50 -2.10 10.34
N THR A 82 8.67 -2.65 10.66
CA THR A 82 9.16 -2.69 12.05
C THR A 82 9.45 -1.29 12.58
N LYS A 83 10.00 -0.40 11.75
CA LYS A 83 10.20 1.01 12.10
C LYS A 83 8.87 1.72 12.39
N LEU A 84 7.89 1.58 11.50
CA LEU A 84 6.55 2.15 11.68
C LEU A 84 5.88 1.60 12.95
N THR A 85 6.02 0.30 13.21
CA THR A 85 5.48 -0.32 14.43
C THR A 85 6.13 0.26 15.69
N GLN A 86 7.45 0.46 15.67
CA GLN A 86 8.16 1.08 16.79
C GLN A 86 7.76 2.54 17.01
N GLU A 87 7.57 3.31 15.94
CA GLU A 87 7.09 4.70 16.01
C GLU A 87 5.67 4.75 16.57
N ASN A 88 4.78 3.88 16.09
CA ASN A 88 3.41 3.77 16.58
C ASN A 88 3.36 3.44 18.08
N ASN A 89 4.17 2.48 18.54
CA ASN A 89 4.33 2.14 19.96
C ASN A 89 4.77 3.33 20.82
N ARG A 90 5.72 4.13 20.34
CA ARG A 90 6.16 5.35 21.04
C ARG A 90 5.03 6.38 21.13
N MET A 91 4.26 6.56 20.07
CA MET A 91 3.15 7.52 20.07
C MET A 91 2.08 7.17 21.10
N TRP A 92 1.72 5.88 21.23
CA TRP A 92 0.82 5.43 22.28
C TRP A 92 1.37 5.64 23.70
N GLU A 93 2.68 5.43 23.91
CA GLU A 93 3.33 5.66 25.21
C GLU A 93 3.29 7.14 25.64
N TYR A 94 3.31 8.08 24.68
CA TYR A 94 3.19 9.52 24.94
C TYR A 94 1.75 10.04 24.98
N GLY A 95 0.75 9.16 24.89
CA GLY A 95 -0.66 9.54 24.96
C GLY A 95 -1.20 10.19 23.69
N TRP A 96 -0.55 9.97 22.54
CA TRP A 96 -1.10 10.41 21.25
C TRP A 96 -2.13 9.42 20.71
N ILE A 97 -3.19 9.96 20.14
CA ILE A 97 -4.30 9.23 19.52
C ILE A 97 -4.19 9.45 18.02
N TYR A 98 -4.22 8.39 17.23
CA TYR A 98 -4.26 8.48 15.77
C TYR A 98 -5.71 8.45 15.27
N TYR A 99 -6.10 9.43 14.46
CA TYR A 99 -7.40 9.46 13.79
C TYR A 99 -7.31 10.19 12.44
N GLN A 100 -7.79 9.56 11.36
CA GLN A 100 -7.84 10.13 10.01
C GLN A 100 -6.54 10.83 9.52
N SER A 101 -5.37 10.21 9.73
CA SER A 101 -4.06 10.74 9.31
C SER A 101 -3.53 11.92 10.13
N SER A 102 -4.21 12.32 11.20
CA SER A 102 -3.72 13.25 12.21
C SER A 102 -3.43 12.53 13.52
N MET A 103 -2.54 13.11 14.31
CA MET A 103 -2.28 12.69 15.69
C MET A 103 -2.77 13.74 16.67
N TYR A 104 -3.41 13.30 17.74
CA TYR A 104 -4.04 14.16 18.74
C TYR A 104 -3.49 13.87 20.13
N VAL A 105 -3.31 14.89 20.95
CA VAL A 105 -3.03 14.70 22.38
C VAL A 105 -3.92 15.61 23.21
N ILE A 106 -4.61 15.02 24.18
CA ILE A 106 -5.45 15.73 25.14
C ILE A 106 -4.59 16.01 26.37
N SER A 107 -4.56 17.26 26.81
CA SER A 107 -3.76 17.66 27.96
C SER A 107 -4.27 17.05 29.26
N SER A 108 -3.35 16.69 30.16
CA SER A 108 -3.67 16.30 31.54
C SER A 108 -3.64 17.47 32.54
N GLU A 109 -3.29 18.68 32.08
CA GLU A 109 -3.22 19.90 32.88
C GLU A 109 -4.07 21.00 32.24
N ARG A 110 -4.33 22.09 32.98
CA ARG A 110 -5.15 23.21 32.49
C ARG A 110 -4.30 24.46 32.28
N LYS A 111 -4.44 25.09 31.12
CA LYS A 111 -3.71 26.31 30.72
C LYS A 111 -4.63 27.29 30.02
N ASN A 112 -4.20 28.55 29.93
CA ASN A 112 -4.89 29.53 29.11
C ASN A 112 -4.66 29.26 27.62
N TRP A 113 -5.48 29.84 26.74
CA TRP A 113 -5.47 29.50 25.31
C TRP A 113 -4.09 29.70 24.67
N SER A 114 -3.41 30.81 25.00
CA SER A 114 -2.08 31.14 24.47
C SER A 114 -1.00 30.15 24.95
N GLU A 115 -1.03 29.80 26.24
CA GLU A 115 -0.13 28.82 26.83
C GLU A 115 -0.37 27.41 26.27
N SER A 116 -1.63 27.02 26.08
CA SER A 116 -2.02 25.75 25.44
C SER A 116 -1.49 25.67 24.01
N ARG A 117 -1.66 26.73 23.22
CA ARG A 117 -1.11 26.82 21.86
C ARG A 117 0.41 26.69 21.84
N ARG A 118 1.09 27.41 22.75
CA ARG A 118 2.55 27.32 22.90
C ARG A 118 2.99 25.90 23.24
N TYR A 119 2.25 25.20 24.11
CA TYR A 119 2.53 23.81 24.46
C TYR A 119 2.47 22.88 23.24
N CYS A 120 1.45 23.02 22.39
CA CYS A 120 1.32 22.23 21.17
C CYS A 120 2.46 22.52 20.18
N ARG A 121 2.78 23.81 19.96
CA ARG A 121 3.87 24.23 19.07
C ARG A 121 5.24 23.72 19.49
N ALA A 122 5.51 23.68 20.79
CA ALA A 122 6.75 23.10 21.33
C ALA A 122 6.90 21.60 21.01
N ARG A 123 5.82 20.93 20.57
CA ARG A 123 5.78 19.50 20.21
C ARG A 123 5.54 19.27 18.70
N GLY A 124 5.73 20.30 17.88
CA GLY A 124 5.52 20.21 16.44
C GLY A 124 4.05 20.06 16.02
N ALA A 125 3.12 20.47 16.89
CA ALA A 125 1.67 20.47 16.68
C ALA A 125 1.12 21.90 16.80
N ASP A 126 -0.18 22.09 16.64
CA ASP A 126 -0.88 23.32 17.07
C ASP A 126 -2.16 22.92 17.82
N LEU A 127 -2.94 23.87 18.33
CA LEU A 127 -4.29 23.56 18.81
C LEU A 127 -5.13 22.99 17.66
N ILE A 128 -6.01 22.02 17.95
CA ILE A 128 -6.82 21.34 16.92
C ILE A 128 -7.56 22.32 16.01
N ILE A 129 -7.57 22.01 14.72
CA ILE A 129 -8.43 22.65 13.72
C ILE A 129 -9.49 21.63 13.33
N ILE A 130 -10.74 21.87 13.72
CA ILE A 130 -11.81 20.95 13.38
C ILE A 130 -12.21 21.23 11.93
N ASN A 131 -11.86 20.32 11.02
CA ASN A 131 -12.00 20.49 9.57
C ASN A 131 -13.34 20.00 9.03
N ASN A 132 -13.96 19.04 9.70
CA ASN A 132 -15.19 18.39 9.24
C ASN A 132 -16.02 17.80 10.38
N LYS A 133 -17.17 17.23 10.03
CA LYS A 133 -18.10 16.65 11.01
C LYS A 133 -17.52 15.37 11.64
N GLU A 134 -16.75 14.59 10.88
CA GLU A 134 -16.17 13.35 11.35
C GLU A 134 -15.17 13.58 12.49
N GLU A 135 -14.39 14.65 12.40
CA GLU A 135 -13.48 15.12 13.45
C GLU A 135 -14.24 15.66 14.68
N GLN A 136 -15.29 16.45 14.47
CA GLN A 136 -16.19 16.87 15.56
C GLN A 136 -16.78 15.65 16.30
N ASP A 137 -17.27 14.65 15.56
CA ASP A 137 -17.82 13.41 16.14
C ASP A 137 -16.74 12.56 16.84
N PHE A 138 -15.48 12.62 16.37
CA PHE A 138 -14.36 11.99 17.05
C PHE A 138 -14.10 12.62 18.43
N LEU A 139 -14.20 13.94 18.55
CA LEU A 139 -14.10 14.62 19.85
C LEU A 139 -15.22 14.21 20.80
N VAL A 140 -16.46 14.08 20.31
CA VAL A 140 -17.62 13.60 21.11
C VAL A 140 -17.35 12.24 21.75
N ARG A 141 -16.77 11.32 20.97
CA ARG A 141 -16.47 9.97 21.46
C ARG A 141 -15.27 9.93 22.41
N THR A 142 -14.29 10.80 22.21
CA THR A 142 -13.00 10.74 22.90
C THR A 142 -12.97 11.53 24.20
N LEU A 143 -13.63 12.70 24.26
CA LEU A 143 -13.45 13.64 25.37
C LEU A 143 -14.29 13.34 26.61
N HIS A 144 -15.26 12.41 26.57
CA HIS A 144 -16.03 11.96 27.74
C HIS A 144 -16.51 13.07 28.72
N LYS A 145 -16.96 14.21 28.20
CA LYS A 145 -17.41 15.44 28.92
C LYS A 145 -16.31 16.43 29.34
N GLU A 146 -15.07 16.22 28.94
CA GLU A 146 -14.01 17.21 29.13
C GLU A 146 -14.26 18.46 28.28
N VAL A 147 -13.94 19.61 28.86
CA VAL A 147 -14.04 20.93 28.23
C VAL A 147 -12.63 21.36 27.84
N VAL A 148 -12.39 21.50 26.53
CA VAL A 148 -11.05 21.71 25.99
C VAL A 148 -10.98 22.94 25.09
N TRP A 149 -9.87 23.66 25.14
CA TRP A 149 -9.53 24.67 24.14
C TRP A 149 -9.34 24.01 22.76
N ILE A 150 -9.87 24.70 21.74
CA ILE A 150 -9.64 24.39 20.33
C ILE A 150 -8.92 25.56 19.65
N GLY A 151 -8.37 25.32 18.46
CA GLY A 151 -7.55 26.28 17.74
C GLY A 151 -8.32 27.40 17.05
N LEU A 152 -9.38 27.92 17.65
CA LEU A 152 -10.29 28.90 17.05
C LEU A 152 -10.41 30.14 17.94
N SER A 153 -10.17 31.32 17.36
CA SER A 153 -10.21 32.61 18.07
C SER A 153 -10.63 33.76 17.14
N ASP A 154 -11.23 34.82 17.67
CA ASP A 154 -11.45 36.09 16.97
C ASP A 154 -10.70 37.28 17.62
N SER A 155 -9.74 36.99 18.51
CA SER A 155 -8.90 37.99 19.21
C SER A 155 -8.16 38.99 18.32
N GLU A 156 -7.99 38.71 17.03
CA GLU A 156 -7.41 39.66 16.07
C GLU A 156 -8.43 40.73 15.64
N VAL A 157 -9.67 40.33 15.39
CA VAL A 157 -10.76 41.17 14.90
C VAL A 157 -12.08 40.56 15.41
N GLU A 158 -12.70 41.24 16.37
CA GLU A 158 -13.98 40.86 16.97
C GLU A 158 -15.02 40.42 15.92
N GLY A 159 -15.64 39.26 16.14
CA GLY A 159 -16.63 38.68 15.23
C GLY A 159 -16.03 37.98 14.00
N THR A 160 -14.71 38.07 13.77
CA THR A 160 -14.01 37.40 12.67
C THR A 160 -13.17 36.22 13.18
N TRP A 161 -13.82 35.08 13.33
CA TRP A 161 -13.21 33.84 13.79
C TRP A 161 -12.22 33.23 12.78
N LYS A 162 -11.01 32.93 13.26
CA LYS A 162 -9.93 32.29 12.52
C LYS A 162 -9.37 31.10 13.27
N TRP A 163 -8.97 30.09 12.50
CA TRP A 163 -8.20 28.97 13.01
C TRP A 163 -6.74 29.37 13.25
N VAL A 164 -6.01 28.57 14.03
CA VAL A 164 -4.59 28.80 14.36
C VAL A 164 -3.66 28.73 13.15
N ASP A 165 -4.09 28.20 12.01
CA ASP A 165 -3.37 28.25 10.74
C ASP A 165 -3.64 29.55 9.94
N GLY A 166 -4.52 30.42 10.44
CA GLY A 166 -4.93 31.67 9.82
C GLY A 166 -6.11 31.54 8.85
N SER A 167 -6.61 30.33 8.60
CA SER A 167 -7.78 30.12 7.76
C SER A 167 -9.05 30.68 8.44
N LYS A 168 -9.99 31.16 7.62
CA LYS A 168 -11.27 31.68 8.13
C LYS A 168 -12.20 30.53 8.48
N LEU A 169 -13.02 30.74 9.51
CA LEU A 169 -14.05 29.77 9.88
C LEU A 169 -15.08 29.59 8.75
N ASN A 170 -15.16 28.38 8.19
CA ASN A 170 -16.11 27.99 7.13
C ASN A 170 -17.19 27.02 7.64
N ILE A 171 -16.88 26.21 8.65
CA ILE A 171 -17.81 25.29 9.31
C ILE A 171 -18.20 25.82 10.69
N ARG A 172 -19.35 25.40 11.21
CA ARG A 172 -19.86 25.91 12.49
C ARG A 172 -20.49 24.78 13.29
N PHE A 173 -19.94 24.51 14.46
CA PHE A 173 -20.55 23.65 15.48
C PHE A 173 -20.82 24.41 16.78
N TRP A 174 -21.07 25.71 16.68
CA TRP A 174 -21.45 26.58 17.80
C TRP A 174 -22.71 26.08 18.48
N GLY A 175 -22.73 26.19 19.82
CA GLY A 175 -23.93 25.94 20.60
C GLY A 175 -24.98 27.02 20.44
N SER A 176 -26.17 26.75 21.00
CA SER A 176 -27.28 27.69 20.93
C SER A 176 -26.93 29.01 21.60
N GLY A 177 -26.98 30.11 20.84
CA GLY A 177 -26.66 31.47 21.31
C GLY A 177 -25.17 31.84 21.26
N GLU A 178 -24.33 31.02 20.63
CA GLU A 178 -22.89 31.26 20.43
C GLU A 178 -22.58 31.66 18.97
N PRO A 179 -21.46 32.38 18.72
CA PRO A 179 -20.50 32.93 19.69
C PRO A 179 -21.02 34.19 20.40
N LYS A 180 -20.66 34.38 21.68
CA LYS A 180 -20.94 35.62 22.41
C LYS A 180 -19.90 36.71 22.11
N SER A 181 -20.26 37.70 21.30
CA SER A 181 -19.36 38.76 20.82
C SER A 181 -19.20 40.00 21.73
N TYR A 182 -19.72 40.01 22.97
CA TYR A 182 -19.86 41.24 23.76
C TYR A 182 -19.15 41.22 25.12
N ARG A 183 -18.31 40.21 25.38
CA ARG A 183 -17.68 40.01 26.70
C ARG A 183 -16.16 39.82 26.68
N GLY A 184 -15.51 40.00 25.53
CA GLY A 184 -14.08 39.68 25.38
C GLY A 184 -13.82 38.17 25.50
N GLU A 185 -14.75 37.37 24.98
CA GLU A 185 -14.70 35.91 24.99
C GLU A 185 -14.07 35.38 23.69
N ASP A 186 -12.85 35.83 23.41
CA ASP A 186 -12.30 35.74 22.06
C ASP A 186 -11.74 34.36 21.67
N CYS A 187 -11.93 33.35 22.52
CA CYS A 187 -11.39 32.01 22.37
C CYS A 187 -12.48 30.95 22.44
N ALA A 188 -12.48 30.03 21.48
CA ALA A 188 -13.44 28.94 21.42
C ALA A 188 -12.96 27.72 22.20
N LEU A 189 -13.90 27.06 22.86
CA LEU A 189 -13.70 25.77 23.48
C LEU A 189 -14.73 24.77 22.96
N TYR A 190 -14.35 23.51 22.98
CA TYR A 190 -15.26 22.38 22.79
C TYR A 190 -15.88 22.03 24.15
N ASN A 191 -17.21 21.92 24.18
CA ASN A 191 -17.98 21.52 25.35
C ASN A 191 -19.02 20.45 24.99
N SER A 192 -18.76 19.21 25.41
CA SER A 192 -19.63 18.03 25.24
C SER A 192 -19.93 17.63 23.80
N THR A 193 -20.61 18.47 23.01
CA THR A 193 -21.01 18.21 21.61
C THR A 193 -20.90 19.42 20.70
N GLU A 194 -20.66 20.61 21.26
CA GLU A 194 -20.73 21.90 20.55
C GLU A 194 -19.60 22.83 21.01
N TRP A 195 -19.45 23.96 20.33
CA TRP A 195 -18.47 24.99 20.67
C TRP A 195 -19.12 26.13 21.45
N THR A 196 -18.39 26.71 22.39
CA THR A 196 -18.79 27.94 23.10
C THR A 196 -17.58 28.87 23.25
N THR A 197 -17.84 30.15 23.50
CA THR A 197 -16.81 31.17 23.69
C THR A 197 -16.47 31.33 25.16
N TYR A 198 -15.22 31.70 25.45
CA TYR A 198 -14.79 31.98 26.81
C TYR A 198 -13.58 32.94 26.84
N PRO A 199 -13.36 33.72 27.93
CA PRO A 199 -12.19 34.59 28.00
C PRO A 199 -10.89 33.79 27.91
N CYS A 200 -10.02 34.19 26.96
CA CYS A 200 -8.80 33.47 26.60
C CYS A 200 -7.82 33.23 27.76
N ASN A 201 -7.89 34.03 28.83
CA ASN A 201 -7.06 33.93 30.02
C ASN A 201 -7.49 32.82 30.99
N THR A 202 -8.65 32.20 30.76
CA THR A 202 -9.18 31.12 31.61
C THR A 202 -8.42 29.82 31.35
N LYS A 203 -8.24 29.01 32.40
CA LYS A 203 -7.53 27.73 32.30
C LYS A 203 -8.49 26.58 31.99
N PHE A 204 -8.32 25.95 30.85
CA PHE A 204 -8.99 24.69 30.47
C PHE A 204 -7.97 23.66 30.04
N TYR A 205 -8.40 22.41 29.93
CA TYR A 205 -7.67 21.42 29.15
C TYR A 205 -7.62 21.90 27.69
N TRP A 206 -6.79 21.29 26.86
CA TRP A 206 -6.70 21.59 25.44
C TRP A 206 -6.36 20.32 24.68
N ILE A 207 -6.55 20.38 23.37
CA ILE A 207 -6.17 19.31 22.46
C ILE A 207 -5.20 19.86 21.41
N CYS A 208 -4.07 19.18 21.26
CA CYS A 208 -3.15 19.46 20.16
C CYS A 208 -3.46 18.53 19.00
N GLU A 209 -3.30 19.03 17.79
CA GLU A 209 -3.36 18.25 16.55
C GLU A 209 -2.04 18.41 15.79
N ASN A 210 -1.55 17.30 15.28
CA ASN A 210 -0.44 17.24 14.35
C ASN A 210 -0.89 16.54 13.07
N ASN A 211 -0.95 17.31 11.98
CA ASN A 211 -1.39 16.84 10.65
C ASN A 211 -0.29 16.03 9.92
N TYR A 212 0.88 15.87 10.53
CA TYR A 212 1.99 15.12 9.96
C TYR A 212 2.04 13.71 10.54
N CYS A 213 1.49 12.74 9.80
CA CYS A 213 1.90 11.34 9.96
C CYS A 213 3.04 10.92 9.02
N ASN A 214 3.65 11.81 8.22
CA ASN A 214 4.71 11.43 7.24
C ASN A 214 5.75 12.52 6.90
N GLU A 215 6.23 13.32 7.84
CA GLU A 215 7.52 14.02 7.67
C GLU A 215 8.57 13.30 8.51
N PRO A 216 9.52 12.54 7.92
CA PRO A 216 10.56 11.89 8.70
C PRO A 216 11.45 12.96 9.35
N LEU A 217 11.25 13.18 10.64
CA LEU A 217 12.26 13.65 11.62
C LEU A 217 13.25 14.72 11.10
N ARG A 218 12.78 15.82 10.47
CA ARG A 218 13.69 16.90 10.05
C ARG A 218 14.24 17.78 11.17
N HIS A 219 13.83 17.58 12.42
CA HIS A 219 14.25 18.49 13.51
C HIS A 219 14.76 17.82 14.79
N ALA A 220 15.15 16.54 14.76
CA ALA A 220 15.74 15.85 15.93
C ALA A 220 17.27 15.69 15.87
N ILE A 221 17.98 16.53 15.09
CA ILE A 221 19.44 16.72 15.21
C ILE A 221 19.75 18.21 14.97
N ARG A 222 19.71 19.02 16.03
CA ARG A 222 20.56 20.20 16.23
C ARG A 222 20.84 20.36 17.71
#